data_AF-A0A7Z0TNF7-F1
#
_entry.id   AF-A0A7Z0TNF7-F1
#
_cell.length_a   1.000
_cell.length_b   1.000
_cell.length_c   1.000
_cell.angle_alpha   90.00
_cell.angle_beta   90.00
_cell.angle_gamma   90.00
#
_symmetry.space_group_name_H-M   'P 1'
#
loop_
_entity.id
_entity.type
_entity.pdbx_description
1 polymer ?
#
loop_
_entity_poly.entity_id
_entity_poly.type
_entity_poly.pdbx_seq_one_letter_code
_entity_poly.pdbx_strand_id
1 'polypeptide(L)'
;MAGVANVFEQRAWLARIWSNEKRASLVGTAFAIDKRHLLTCHHVVHEAGATIPGGRVYLDFPLTNKTGIWCTVLADGWCPTPAKDDAQSAGDLALLKIDDGLPDLAPLPLRLRKSYAGLAAMASPSSTRKGMPHTARSALWLALSGCGWRRPPRPCCSQDSAAHPYSWKSWKGLSASS
;
A
#
# COMPACT_ATOMS: atom_id res chain seq x y z
N MET A 1 -36.47 14.94 -23.20
CA MET A 1 -35.18 15.65 -23.08
C MET A 1 -34.33 14.89 -22.08
N ALA A 2 -33.46 14.00 -22.54
CA ALA A 2 -32.52 13.30 -21.67
C ALA A 2 -31.46 14.33 -21.23
N GLY A 3 -31.45 14.67 -19.94
CA GLY A 3 -30.41 15.50 -19.38
C GLY A 3 -29.07 14.83 -19.61
N VAL A 4 -28.15 15.53 -20.28
CA VAL A 4 -26.75 15.16 -20.33
C VAL A 4 -26.27 15.25 -18.88
N ALA A 5 -26.32 14.12 -18.17
CA ALA A 5 -25.75 14.00 -16.84
C ALA A 5 -24.29 14.42 -16.98
N ASN A 6 -24.00 15.56 -16.35
CA ASN A 6 -22.73 16.23 -16.44
C ASN A 6 -21.65 15.21 -16.07
N VAL A 7 -20.82 14.82 -17.06
CA VAL A 7 -19.67 13.91 -16.93
C VAL A 7 -18.56 14.64 -16.18
N PHE A 8 -18.89 15.29 -15.07
CA PHE A 8 -17.90 15.64 -14.08
C PHE A 8 -17.43 14.32 -13.51
N GLU A 9 -16.24 13.93 -13.96
CA GLU A 9 -15.33 12.98 -13.34
C GLU A 9 -15.52 13.01 -11.81
N GLN A 10 -16.47 12.23 -11.30
CA GLN A 10 -16.76 12.16 -9.87
C GLN A 10 -15.54 11.48 -9.27
N ARG A 11 -14.61 12.27 -8.73
CA ARG A 11 -13.44 11.76 -7.99
C ARG A 11 -13.89 11.21 -6.64
N ALA A 12 -14.91 10.35 -6.64
CA ALA A 12 -15.36 9.57 -5.51
C ALA A 12 -14.23 8.70 -4.95
N TRP A 13 -13.15 8.50 -5.72
CA TRP A 13 -11.91 7.89 -5.29
C TRP A 13 -11.01 8.76 -4.40
N LEU A 14 -11.22 10.08 -4.31
CA LEU A 14 -10.34 10.98 -3.55
C LEU A 14 -10.82 11.15 -2.11
N ALA A 15 -9.97 10.77 -1.15
CA ALA A 15 -10.18 11.00 0.27
C ALA A 15 -9.19 12.05 0.81
N ARG A 16 -9.61 12.77 1.85
CA ARG A 16 -8.76 13.66 2.65
C ARG A 16 -8.54 13.04 4.02
N ILE A 17 -7.28 12.97 4.45
CA ILE A 17 -6.88 12.45 5.77
C ILE A 17 -6.67 13.63 6.71
N TRP A 18 -7.29 13.57 7.88
CA TRP A 18 -7.20 14.60 8.91
C TRP A 18 -6.43 14.10 10.12
N SER A 19 -5.83 15.03 10.86
CA SER A 19 -5.09 14.72 12.08
C SER A 19 -5.96 14.17 13.21
N ASN A 20 -7.27 14.43 13.17
CA ASN A 20 -8.25 13.91 14.12
C ASN A 20 -9.68 14.06 13.59
N GLU A 21 -10.64 13.51 14.34
CA GLU A 21 -12.08 13.60 14.07
C GLU A 21 -12.65 15.03 14.08
N LYS A 22 -12.01 15.95 14.80
CA LYS A 22 -12.36 17.38 14.81
C LYS A 22 -11.87 18.10 13.55
N ARG A 23 -11.17 17.38 12.66
CA ARG A 23 -10.62 17.90 11.39
C ARG A 23 -9.73 19.12 11.62
N ALA A 24 -8.92 19.08 12.69
CA ALA A 24 -8.10 20.22 13.11
C ALA A 24 -7.06 20.63 12.06
N SER A 25 -6.44 19.67 11.38
CA SER A 25 -5.51 19.92 10.28
C SER A 25 -5.65 18.86 9.19
N LEU A 26 -5.56 19.27 7.92
CA LEU A 26 -5.49 18.39 6.77
C LEU A 26 -4.06 17.88 6.65
N VAL A 27 -3.88 16.56 6.79
CA VAL A 27 -2.56 15.91 6.82
C VAL A 27 -2.17 15.40 5.44
N GLY A 28 -3.14 14.96 4.65
CA GLY A 28 -2.87 14.49 3.29
C GLY A 28 -4.09 13.94 2.59
N THR A 29 -3.85 13.12 1.58
CA THR A 29 -4.90 12.54 0.72
C THR A 29 -4.69 11.06 0.51
N ALA A 30 -5.76 10.32 0.29
CA ALA A 30 -5.72 8.92 -0.11
C ALA A 30 -6.58 8.68 -1.35
N PHE A 31 -6.28 7.60 -2.08
CA PHE A 31 -6.94 7.25 -3.32
C PHE A 31 -7.56 5.86 -3.22
N ALA A 32 -8.85 5.74 -3.54
CA ALA A 32 -9.51 4.44 -3.59
C ALA A 32 -8.92 3.60 -4.72
N ILE A 33 -8.50 2.38 -4.40
CA ILE A 33 -8.03 1.42 -5.40
C ILE A 33 -9.11 0.37 -5.70
N ASP A 34 -10.06 0.19 -4.77
CA ASP A 34 -11.29 -0.57 -4.94
C ASP A 34 -12.40 0.04 -4.05
N LYS A 35 -13.47 -0.72 -3.77
CA LYS A 35 -14.63 -0.27 -2.98
C LYS A 35 -14.40 -0.22 -1.46
N ARG A 36 -13.26 -0.71 -0.97
CA ARG A 36 -12.97 -0.84 0.47
C ARG A 36 -11.57 -0.37 0.84
N HIS A 37 -10.66 -0.29 -0.12
CA HIS A 37 -9.26 0.01 0.13
C HIS A 37 -8.83 1.34 -0.47
N LEU A 38 -8.01 2.06 0.30
CA LEU A 38 -7.41 3.33 -0.08
C LEU A 38 -5.89 3.19 -0.01
N LEU A 39 -5.20 3.80 -0.97
CA LEU A 39 -3.75 3.90 -1.01
C LEU A 39 -3.33 5.32 -0.63
N THR A 40 -2.32 5.43 0.22
CA THR A 40 -1.73 6.72 0.63
C THR A 40 -0.24 6.55 0.93
N CYS A 41 0.41 7.65 1.30
CA CYS A 41 1.77 7.66 1.79
C CYS A 41 1.83 7.22 3.27
N HIS A 42 2.89 6.51 3.63
CA HIS A 42 3.14 6.12 5.02
C HIS A 42 3.30 7.34 5.92
N HIS A 43 4.05 8.36 5.50
CA HIS A 43 4.26 9.56 6.32
C HIS A 43 2.96 10.31 6.65
N VAL A 44 1.99 10.33 5.73
CA VAL A 44 0.66 10.92 5.95
C VAL A 44 -0.09 10.18 7.06
N VAL A 45 0.00 8.85 7.08
CA VAL A 45 -0.63 8.02 8.12
C VAL A 45 0.04 8.23 9.47
N HIS A 46 1.38 8.34 9.48
CA HIS A 46 2.15 8.65 10.67
C HIS A 46 1.81 10.03 11.25
N GLU A 47 1.73 11.07 10.41
CA GLU A 47 1.35 12.42 10.83
C GLU A 47 -0.11 12.50 11.29
N ALA A 48 -0.99 11.64 10.77
CA ALA A 48 -2.36 11.48 11.26
C ALA A 48 -2.45 10.73 12.61
N GLY A 49 -1.32 10.26 13.16
CA GLY A 49 -1.22 9.64 14.49
C GLY A 49 -1.24 8.11 14.49
N ALA A 50 -1.33 7.45 13.33
CA ALA A 50 -1.25 5.99 13.24
C ALA A 50 0.18 5.56 12.89
N THR A 51 0.92 5.08 13.90
CA THR A 51 2.36 4.76 13.76
C THR A 51 2.65 3.29 13.45
N ILE A 52 1.64 2.42 13.51
CA ILE A 52 1.74 0.98 13.25
C ILE A 52 0.50 0.47 12.50
N PRO A 53 0.59 -0.68 11.80
CA PRO A 53 -0.58 -1.40 11.32
C PRO A 53 -1.61 -1.67 12.42
N GLY A 54 -2.90 -1.64 12.07
CA GLY A 54 -4.01 -1.71 13.02
C GLY A 54 -4.40 -0.35 13.62
N GLY A 55 -3.57 0.68 13.47
CA GLY A 55 -3.94 2.07 13.77
C GLY A 55 -5.12 2.54 12.92
N ARG A 56 -5.79 3.62 13.35
CA ARG A 56 -6.93 4.19 12.64
C ARG A 56 -6.65 5.62 12.21
N VAL A 57 -7.12 5.98 11.02
CA VAL A 57 -7.07 7.35 10.49
C VAL A 57 -8.46 7.84 10.17
N TYR A 58 -8.68 9.14 10.38
CA TYR A 58 -9.96 9.80 10.13
C TYR A 58 -9.95 10.48 8.77
N LEU A 59 -11.01 10.27 7.99
CA LEU A 59 -11.09 10.81 6.64
C LEU A 59 -12.49 11.28 6.23
N ASP A 60 -12.49 12.09 5.18
CA ASP A 60 -13.69 12.45 4.44
C ASP A 60 -13.48 12.28 2.93
N PHE A 61 -14.60 12.20 2.22
CA PHE A 61 -14.68 12.18 0.77
C PHE A 61 -15.41 13.45 0.31
N PRO A 62 -14.67 14.51 -0.08
CA PRO A 62 -15.26 15.81 -0.35
C PRO A 62 -16.28 15.81 -1.49
N LEU A 63 -16.17 14.84 -2.42
CA LEU A 63 -17.00 14.80 -3.63
C LEU A 63 -18.20 13.87 -3.54
N THR A 64 -18.29 13.07 -2.46
CA THR A 64 -19.48 12.27 -2.14
C THR A 64 -20.23 12.82 -0.93
N ASN A 65 -19.78 13.96 -0.38
CA ASN A 65 -20.29 14.56 0.86
C ASN A 65 -20.31 13.58 2.06
N LYS A 66 -19.35 12.64 2.11
CA LYS A 66 -19.22 11.67 3.20
C LYS A 66 -18.10 12.11 4.13
N THR A 67 -18.40 12.29 5.41
CA THR A 67 -17.47 12.62 6.49
C THR A 67 -17.59 11.59 7.60
N GLY A 68 -16.72 11.63 8.61
CA GLY A 68 -16.85 10.70 9.75
C GLY A 68 -16.34 9.30 9.47
N ILE A 69 -15.56 9.10 8.41
CA ILE A 69 -15.13 7.77 8.02
C ILE A 69 -13.84 7.43 8.74
N TRP A 70 -13.85 6.30 9.42
CA TRP A 70 -12.65 5.70 10.00
C TRP A 70 -12.13 4.61 9.09
N CYS A 71 -10.80 4.53 8.98
CA CYS A 71 -10.13 3.48 8.27
C CYS A 71 -9.02 2.88 9.11
N THR A 72 -8.92 1.56 9.05
CA THR A 72 -7.85 0.78 9.66
C THR A 72 -6.65 0.70 8.72
N VAL A 73 -5.45 0.96 9.23
CA VAL A 73 -4.18 0.76 8.52
C VAL A 73 -3.91 -0.73 8.41
N LEU A 74 -3.73 -1.24 7.19
CA LEU A 74 -3.43 -2.65 6.95
C LEU A 74 -1.93 -2.93 7.04
N ALA A 75 -1.57 -4.11 7.54
CA ALA A 75 -0.20 -4.60 7.50
C ALA A 75 0.24 -4.89 6.06
N ASP A 76 -0.68 -5.41 5.24
CA ASP A 76 -0.50 -5.58 3.81
C ASP A 76 -0.39 -4.21 3.13
N GLY A 77 0.81 -3.84 2.71
CA GLY A 77 1.07 -2.52 2.14
C GLY A 77 1.55 -1.48 3.16
N TRP A 78 1.99 -1.88 4.36
CA TRP A 78 2.77 -1.01 5.24
C TRP A 78 4.24 -0.99 4.81
N CYS A 79 4.64 0.06 4.09
CA CYS A 79 6.01 0.26 3.63
C CYS A 79 6.48 1.63 4.13
N PRO A 80 7.22 1.68 5.25
CA PRO A 80 7.80 2.91 5.75
C PRO A 80 9.05 3.29 4.94
N THR A 81 9.27 4.60 4.76
CA THR A 81 10.52 5.14 4.22
C THR A 81 11.67 4.64 5.11
N PRO A 82 12.77 4.14 4.53
CA PRO A 82 13.87 3.63 5.33
C PRO A 82 14.54 4.79 6.06
N ALA A 83 15.23 4.48 7.15
CA ALA A 83 16.14 5.44 7.76
C ALA A 83 17.20 5.88 6.73
N LYS A 84 17.78 7.07 6.93
CA LYS A 84 18.67 7.74 5.98
C LYS A 84 19.93 6.93 5.61
N ASP A 85 20.23 5.90 6.39
CA ASP A 85 21.34 4.96 6.29
C ASP A 85 20.95 3.57 5.72
N ASP A 86 19.66 3.29 5.51
CA ASP A 86 19.20 2.04 4.94
C ASP A 86 19.24 2.11 3.40
N ALA A 87 20.11 1.29 2.79
CA ALA A 87 20.34 1.23 1.34
C ALA A 87 19.16 0.64 0.52
N GLN A 88 18.02 0.35 1.17
CA GLN A 88 16.82 -0.09 0.47
C GLN A 88 16.11 1.14 -0.10
N SER A 89 15.73 1.11 -1.38
CA SER A 89 14.69 2.02 -1.88
C SER A 89 13.37 1.65 -1.20
N ALA A 90 13.16 2.04 0.07
CA ALA A 90 11.93 1.68 0.76
C ALA A 90 10.85 2.72 0.48
N GLY A 91 9.67 2.16 0.19
CA GLY A 91 8.50 2.89 -0.22
C GLY A 91 7.98 3.77 0.90
N ASP A 92 7.24 4.80 0.51
CA ASP A 92 6.44 5.63 1.39
C ASP A 92 4.98 5.33 1.08
N LEU A 93 4.52 4.16 1.51
CA LEU A 93 3.23 3.60 1.09
C LEU A 93 2.51 2.95 2.27
N ALA A 94 1.23 3.24 2.38
CA ALA A 94 0.33 2.64 3.34
C ALA A 94 -1.00 2.27 2.66
N LEU A 95 -1.52 1.10 2.98
CA LEU A 95 -2.85 0.65 2.57
C LEU A 95 -3.82 0.81 3.73
N LEU A 96 -5.00 1.37 3.45
CA LEU A 96 -6.07 1.57 4.41
C LEU A 96 -7.29 0.76 4.01
N LYS A 97 -8.06 0.31 4.99
CA LYS A 97 -9.35 -0.33 4.81
C LYS A 97 -10.45 0.49 5.46
N ILE A 98 -11.53 0.75 4.74
CA ILE A 98 -12.73 1.40 5.26
C ILE A 98 -13.47 0.42 6.19
N ASP A 99 -13.71 0.84 7.43
CA ASP A 99 -14.28 -0.03 8.46
C ASP A 99 -15.76 -0.38 8.14
N ASP A 100 -16.57 0.62 7.79
CA ASP A 100 -18.03 0.47 7.60
C ASP A 100 -18.50 0.41 6.13
N GLY A 101 -17.58 0.25 5.19
CA GLY A 101 -17.87 0.26 3.74
C GLY A 101 -18.40 1.60 3.22
N LEU A 102 -18.31 1.82 1.91
CA LEU A 102 -18.82 3.04 1.29
C LEU A 102 -19.45 2.72 -0.08
N PRO A 103 -20.79 2.76 -0.22
CA PRO A 103 -21.48 2.22 -1.41
C PRO A 103 -21.14 2.99 -2.69
N ASP A 104 -20.90 4.29 -2.59
CA ASP A 104 -20.66 5.19 -3.73
C ASP A 104 -19.16 5.35 -4.04
N LEU A 105 -18.29 4.52 -3.43
CA LEU A 105 -16.86 4.58 -3.68
C LEU A 105 -16.53 3.96 -5.04
N ALA A 106 -16.03 4.78 -5.95
CA ALA A 106 -15.46 4.34 -7.20
C ALA A 106 -13.93 4.25 -7.06
N PRO A 107 -13.26 3.25 -7.64
CA PRO A 107 -11.81 3.19 -7.68
C PRO A 107 -11.24 4.28 -8.60
N LEU A 108 -10.01 4.71 -8.29
CA LEU A 108 -9.21 5.58 -9.14
C LEU A 108 -9.06 4.90 -10.51
N PRO A 109 -9.31 5.59 -11.64
CA PRO A 109 -9.14 5.03 -12.98
C PRO A 109 -7.64 4.90 -13.31
N LEU A 110 -6.97 3.96 -12.65
CA LEU A 110 -5.57 3.64 -12.86
C LEU A 110 -5.39 3.16 -14.30
N ARG A 111 -4.59 3.90 -15.06
CA ARG A 111 -4.20 3.49 -16.40
C ARG A 111 -2.97 2.61 -16.28
N LEU A 112 -3.03 1.43 -16.88
CA LEU A 112 -1.85 0.60 -17.05
C LEU A 112 -0.82 1.38 -17.86
N ARG A 113 0.26 1.84 -17.22
CA ARG A 113 1.47 2.24 -17.94
C ARG A 113 2.33 1.01 -18.12
N LYS A 114 2.72 0.72 -19.36
CA LYS A 114 3.82 -0.22 -19.63
C LYS A 114 5.06 0.34 -18.93
N SER A 115 5.66 -0.44 -18.05
CA SER A 115 6.89 -0.04 -17.38
C SER A 115 8.00 0.18 -18.40
N TYR A 116 8.93 1.11 -18.13
CA TYR A 116 10.12 1.29 -18.98
C TYR A 116 10.93 -0.01 -19.09
N ALA A 117 10.96 -0.82 -18.03
CA ALA A 117 11.56 -2.15 -18.05
C ALA A 117 10.83 -3.11 -19.00
N GLY A 118 9.49 -3.08 -19.03
CA GLY A 118 8.68 -3.85 -19.98
C GLY A 118 8.88 -3.39 -21.42
N LEU A 119 9.05 -2.09 -21.66
CA LEU A 119 9.40 -1.54 -22.97
C LEU A 119 10.81 -1.94 -23.40
N ALA A 120 11.79 -1.93 -22.49
CA ALA A 120 13.16 -2.37 -22.77
C ALA A 120 13.24 -3.88 -23.05
N ALA A 121 12.49 -4.71 -22.31
CA ALA A 121 12.41 -6.15 -22.55
C ALA A 121 11.76 -6.49 -23.90
N MET A 122 10.79 -5.68 -24.35
CA MET A 122 10.14 -5.83 -25.66
C MET A 122 10.96 -5.25 -26.82
N ALA A 123 11.83 -4.27 -26.56
CA ALA A 123 12.68 -3.62 -27.57
C ALA A 123 14.00 -4.35 -27.83
N SER A 124 14.40 -5.31 -26.97
CA SER A 124 15.51 -6.21 -27.27
C SER A 124 15.09 -7.16 -28.39
N PRO A 125 15.64 -7.04 -29.61
CA PRO A 125 15.38 -8.03 -30.64
C PRO A 125 15.83 -9.38 -30.09
N SER A 126 14.92 -10.34 -30.07
CA SER A 126 15.23 -11.73 -29.78
C SER A 126 16.43 -12.11 -30.64
N SER A 127 17.60 -12.22 -30.00
CA SER A 127 18.82 -12.74 -30.62
C SER A 127 18.44 -14.03 -31.29
N THR A 128 18.28 -13.96 -32.60
CA THR A 128 18.02 -15.10 -33.44
C THR A 128 19.29 -15.92 -33.29
N ARG A 129 19.23 -17.04 -32.55
CA ARG A 129 20.30 -18.04 -32.51
C ARG A 129 20.55 -18.49 -33.94
N LYS A 130 21.44 -17.79 -34.65
CA LYS A 130 22.10 -18.32 -35.84
C LYS A 130 22.89 -19.55 -35.39
N GLY A 131 22.73 -20.62 -36.14
CA GLY A 131 23.14 -21.97 -35.80
C GLY A 131 24.53 -22.07 -35.18
N MET A 132 24.60 -22.83 -34.09
CA MET A 132 25.86 -23.27 -33.51
C MET A 132 26.27 -24.54 -34.29
N PRO A 133 27.39 -24.54 -35.03
CA PRO A 133 27.87 -25.76 -35.67
C PRO A 133 28.27 -26.78 -34.60
N HIS A 134 27.82 -28.01 -34.79
CA HIS A 134 28.20 -29.18 -34.01
C HIS A 134 29.66 -29.56 -34.27
N THR A 135 30.63 -28.88 -33.65
CA THR A 135 31.98 -29.40 -33.43
C THR A 135 32.75 -28.46 -32.52
N ALA A 136 32.67 -28.69 -31.20
CA ALA A 136 33.73 -28.43 -30.23
C ALA A 136 33.22 -28.77 -28.81
N ARG A 137 33.07 -30.06 -28.54
CA ARG A 137 33.22 -30.58 -27.17
C ARG A 137 34.68 -30.44 -26.83
N SER A 138 35.03 -29.50 -25.94
CA SER A 138 36.14 -29.54 -24.97
C SER A 138 36.65 -28.13 -24.69
N ALA A 139 36.95 -27.88 -23.40
CA ALA A 139 37.72 -26.76 -22.88
C ALA A 139 37.05 -25.37 -22.88
N LEU A 140 36.08 -25.17 -21.98
CA LEU A 140 36.05 -23.96 -21.15
C LEU A 140 35.27 -24.22 -19.85
N TRP A 141 35.81 -25.10 -19.00
CA TRP A 141 35.30 -25.42 -17.68
C TRP A 141 36.08 -24.70 -16.55
N LEU A 142 36.71 -23.56 -16.85
CA LEU A 142 37.59 -22.84 -15.92
C LEU A 142 37.54 -21.32 -16.16
N ALA A 143 36.39 -20.70 -15.92
CA ALA A 143 36.28 -19.24 -15.74
C ALA A 143 34.94 -18.81 -15.11
N LEU A 144 34.44 -19.52 -14.08
CA LEU A 144 33.30 -19.06 -13.25
C LEU A 144 33.44 -19.48 -11.77
N SER A 145 34.67 -19.47 -11.25
CA SER A 145 34.99 -19.71 -9.84
C SER A 145 35.14 -18.41 -9.03
N GLY A 146 34.34 -17.39 -9.34
CA GLY A 146 34.55 -16.03 -8.81
C GLY A 146 33.31 -15.19 -8.52
N CYS A 147 32.13 -15.77 -8.28
CA CYS A 147 31.03 -15.05 -7.63
C CYS A 147 30.33 -16.00 -6.65
N GLY A 148 30.63 -15.83 -5.36
CA GLY A 148 29.98 -16.55 -4.28
C GLY A 148 28.52 -16.17 -4.14
N TRP A 149 27.63 -16.90 -4.81
CA TRP A 149 26.21 -16.91 -4.50
C TRP A 149 25.99 -17.70 -3.19
N ARG A 150 26.20 -17.04 -2.05
CA ARG A 150 25.81 -17.56 -0.75
C ARG A 150 24.41 -17.04 -0.37
N ARG A 151 23.45 -17.96 -0.47
CA ARG A 151 22.12 -18.06 0.18
C ARG A 151 21.04 -17.01 -0.16
N PRO A 152 19.80 -17.43 -0.45
CA PRO A 152 18.65 -16.53 -0.50
C PRO A 152 18.31 -16.01 0.91
N PRO A 153 17.88 -14.74 1.07
CA PRO A 153 17.21 -14.33 2.29
C PRO A 153 15.86 -15.07 2.41
N ARG A 154 15.52 -15.46 3.63
CA ARG A 154 14.31 -16.20 4.00
C ARG A 154 13.03 -15.46 3.58
N PRO A 155 11.90 -16.15 3.37
CA PRO A 155 10.60 -15.50 3.28
C PRO A 155 10.32 -14.74 4.59
N CYS A 156 10.04 -13.44 4.50
CA CYS A 156 9.75 -12.55 5.64
C CYS A 156 8.38 -12.78 6.30
N CYS A 157 7.71 -13.90 6.05
CA CYS A 157 6.39 -14.19 6.62
C CYS A 157 6.39 -15.55 7.33
N SER A 158 7.02 -15.62 8.49
CA SER A 158 6.69 -16.62 9.51
C SER A 158 7.06 -16.06 10.88
N GLN A 159 6.14 -15.32 11.49
CA GLN A 159 6.00 -15.39 12.94
C GLN A 159 4.60 -15.88 13.24
N ASP A 160 4.61 -17.03 13.89
CA ASP A 160 3.49 -17.81 14.32
C ASP A 160 2.54 -17.00 15.20
N SER A 161 1.26 -17.33 15.00
CA SER A 161 0.20 -17.18 15.96
C SER A 161 0.63 -17.63 17.36
N ALA A 162 0.72 -16.68 18.28
CA ALA A 162 0.54 -16.95 19.69
C ALA A 162 -0.61 -16.08 20.19
N ALA A 163 -1.74 -16.73 20.40
CA ALA A 163 -2.92 -16.17 21.03
C ALA A 163 -2.55 -15.55 22.39
N HIS A 164 -3.01 -14.33 22.64
CA HIS A 164 -3.39 -13.96 24.01
C HIS A 164 -4.71 -13.19 24.03
N PRO A 165 -5.59 -13.53 24.99
CA PRO A 165 -6.97 -13.08 25.03
C PRO A 165 -7.08 -11.69 25.64
N TYR A 166 -8.12 -10.97 25.21
CA TYR A 166 -8.70 -9.83 25.90
C TYR A 166 -8.76 -10.05 27.43
N SER A 167 -8.16 -9.14 28.21
CA SER A 167 -8.42 -9.00 29.63
C SER A 167 -8.98 -7.61 29.92
N TRP A 168 -10.30 -7.56 30.05
CA TRP A 168 -11.13 -6.44 30.46
C TRP A 168 -11.32 -6.49 31.98
N LYS A 169 -10.50 -5.72 32.71
CA LYS A 169 -10.72 -5.34 34.12
C LYS A 169 -10.13 -3.92 34.24
N SER A 170 -10.86 -2.86 34.58
CA SER A 170 -11.69 -2.70 35.77
C SER A 170 -12.70 -1.56 35.58
N TRP A 171 -13.99 -1.88 35.72
CA TRP A 171 -15.03 -0.95 36.11
C TRP A 171 -15.20 -1.07 37.63
N LYS A 172 -14.76 -0.06 38.38
CA LYS A 172 -15.23 0.34 39.73
C LYS A 172 -14.94 1.85 39.84
N GLY A 173 -15.84 2.73 40.26
CA GLY A 173 -17.07 2.51 40.98
C GLY A 173 -18.10 3.62 40.73
N LEU A 174 -19.35 3.20 40.85
CA LEU A 174 -20.46 4.03 41.28
C LEU A 174 -20.34 4.25 42.79
N SER A 175 -20.44 5.49 43.25
CA SER A 175 -21.10 5.80 44.51
C SER A 175 -21.85 7.12 44.34
N ALA A 176 -23.14 7.03 44.62
CA ALA A 176 -24.13 8.09 44.49
C ALA A 176 -24.13 9.04 45.71
N SER A 177 -24.76 10.19 45.47
CA SER A 177 -25.58 10.99 46.39
C SER A 177 -24.96 11.55 47.69
N SER A 178 -24.81 12.88 47.73
CA SER A 178 -25.76 13.79 48.40
C SER A 178 -25.67 15.18 47.78
#